data_AF-A0A1Z8A2L6-F1
#
_entry.id   AF-A0A1Z8A2L6-F1
#
_cell.length_a   1.000
_cell.length_b   1.000
_cell.length_c   1.000
_cell.angle_alpha   90.00
_cell.angle_beta   90.00
_cell.angle_gamma   90.00
#
_symmetry.space_group_name_H-M   'P 1'
#
loop_
_entity.id
_entity.type
_entity.pdbx_description
1 polymer ?
#
loop_
_entity_poly.entity_id
_entity_poly.type
_entity_poly.pdbx_seq_one_letter_code
_entity_poly.pdbx_strand_id
1 'polypeptide(L)'
;MNTNVKYIVLMTIAMSLIWMVSAVVFMGMIETPNWTDIDPVKLALSSGPFLLVSFLNVLVFAWFVNRTHLTGFSLAFRVFFLLFGVMFFMTQIEIILVELPIEIPLEVVGVTAASGALATLGVAIMAASYRRKLNPPASWGMWVDPSRNVTKLLILAAVYMVLYFVVGYYTAWQVPEFREFYSGSTDIIPIGPHIQEVLRQNIALPVFQIVRGLMWAGIGYSAVVGLGNAKAWERFILVGLILSVGVATPLLISNEFMPAEVRGGHFFELLLKNFIFGVLVALFFRPRSRG
;
A
#
# COMPACT_ATOMS: atom_id res chain seq x y z
N MET A 1 -10.75 -25.76 -3.24
CA MET A 1 -9.88 -25.03 -4.19
C MET A 1 -10.68 -24.17 -5.17
N ASN A 2 -11.72 -24.72 -5.82
CA ASN A 2 -12.55 -24.01 -6.81
C ASN A 2 -13.18 -22.70 -6.30
N THR A 3 -13.64 -22.66 -5.04
CA THR A 3 -14.19 -21.44 -4.42
C THR A 3 -13.15 -20.31 -4.37
N ASN A 4 -11.91 -20.61 -3.99
CA ASN A 4 -10.86 -19.61 -3.85
C ASN A 4 -10.52 -18.96 -5.19
N VAL A 5 -10.30 -19.79 -6.21
CA VAL A 5 -9.98 -19.31 -7.57
C VAL A 5 -11.11 -18.43 -8.11
N LYS A 6 -12.37 -18.88 -7.98
CA LYS A 6 -13.53 -18.12 -8.42
C LYS A 6 -13.58 -16.72 -7.79
N TYR A 7 -13.43 -16.62 -6.47
CA TYR A 7 -13.51 -15.33 -5.78
C TYR A 7 -12.30 -14.43 -6.05
N ILE A 8 -11.09 -15.00 -6.21
CA ILE A 8 -9.91 -14.23 -6.62
C ILE A 8 -10.14 -13.61 -8.01
N VAL A 9 -10.59 -14.40 -8.98
CA VAL A 9 -10.87 -13.89 -10.33
C VAL A 9 -11.95 -12.81 -10.31
N LEU A 10 -13.07 -13.07 -9.62
CA LEU A 10 -14.17 -12.10 -9.54
C LEU A 10 -13.75 -10.79 -8.87
N MET A 11 -13.04 -10.84 -7.73
CA MET A 11 -12.57 -9.64 -7.04
C MET A 11 -11.52 -8.89 -7.86
N THR A 12 -10.66 -9.59 -8.59
CA THR A 12 -9.65 -8.99 -9.49
C THR A 12 -10.32 -8.19 -10.60
N ILE A 13 -11.28 -8.81 -11.30
CA ILE A 13 -12.03 -8.17 -12.38
C ILE A 13 -12.82 -6.97 -11.83
N ALA A 14 -13.52 -7.16 -10.70
CA ALA A 14 -14.30 -6.10 -10.08
C ALA A 14 -13.42 -4.91 -9.66
N MET A 15 -12.30 -5.15 -8.99
CA MET A 15 -11.36 -4.11 -8.57
C MET A 15 -10.84 -3.32 -9.78
N SER A 16 -10.37 -4.02 -10.82
CA SER A 16 -9.82 -3.39 -12.01
C SER A 16 -10.88 -2.55 -12.74
N LEU A 17 -12.08 -3.09 -12.95
CA LEU A 17 -13.15 -2.39 -13.68
C LEU A 17 -13.68 -1.20 -12.88
N ILE A 18 -13.96 -1.36 -11.58
CA ILE A 18 -14.44 -0.26 -10.74
C ILE A 18 -13.39 0.85 -10.70
N TRP A 19 -12.12 0.50 -10.54
CA TRP A 19 -11.04 1.50 -10.50
C TRP A 19 -10.93 2.25 -11.82
N MET A 20 -10.82 1.54 -12.94
CA MET A 20 -10.69 2.18 -14.27
C MET A 20 -11.90 3.06 -14.60
N VAL A 21 -13.12 2.54 -14.44
CA VAL A 21 -14.34 3.27 -14.78
C VAL A 21 -14.50 4.50 -13.90
N SER A 22 -14.29 4.36 -12.58
CA SER A 22 -14.41 5.51 -11.68
C SER A 22 -13.33 6.56 -11.92
N ALA A 23 -12.10 6.16 -12.23
CA ALA A 23 -11.03 7.10 -12.59
C ALA A 23 -11.39 7.89 -13.86
N VAL A 24 -11.86 7.22 -14.91
CA VAL A 24 -12.31 7.88 -16.15
C VAL A 24 -13.47 8.82 -15.90
N VAL A 25 -14.48 8.38 -15.16
CA VAL A 25 -15.66 9.21 -14.84
C VAL A 25 -15.27 10.44 -14.03
N PHE A 26 -14.44 10.30 -13.00
CA PHE A 26 -14.03 11.42 -12.17
C PHE A 26 -13.07 12.38 -12.88
N MET A 27 -12.12 11.87 -13.69
CA MET A 27 -11.28 12.73 -14.53
C MET A 27 -12.13 13.53 -15.53
N GLY A 28 -13.13 12.90 -16.15
CA GLY A 28 -14.05 13.57 -17.07
C GLY A 28 -14.98 14.61 -16.43
N MET A 29 -15.04 14.68 -15.10
CA MET A 29 -15.74 15.75 -14.37
C MET A 29 -14.85 16.98 -14.15
N ILE A 30 -13.53 16.81 -14.19
CA ILE A 30 -12.55 17.89 -13.98
C ILE A 30 -12.08 18.45 -15.32
N GLU A 31 -11.88 17.59 -16.31
CA GLU A 31 -11.50 17.96 -17.67
C GLU A 31 -12.61 17.56 -18.63
N THR A 32 -12.91 18.38 -19.64
CA THR A 32 -13.77 17.97 -20.75
C THR A 32 -12.98 17.03 -21.67
N PRO A 33 -13.28 15.72 -21.72
CA PRO A 33 -12.45 14.82 -22.51
C PRO A 33 -12.76 15.01 -24.00
N ASN A 34 -11.72 15.10 -24.82
CA ASN A 34 -11.87 14.92 -26.27
C ASN A 34 -12.01 13.43 -26.55
N TRP A 35 -13.25 12.92 -26.48
CA TRP A 35 -13.60 11.51 -26.69
C TRP A 35 -13.36 11.01 -28.13
N THR A 36 -12.91 11.86 -29.04
CA THR A 36 -12.83 11.59 -30.48
C THR A 36 -11.61 10.77 -30.92
N ASP A 37 -10.59 10.59 -30.07
CA ASP A 37 -9.32 9.91 -30.43
C ASP A 37 -8.97 8.68 -29.56
N ILE A 38 -9.96 8.02 -28.96
CA ILE A 38 -9.70 6.83 -28.13
C ILE A 38 -9.47 5.61 -29.03
N ASP A 39 -8.21 5.24 -29.24
CA ASP A 39 -7.83 3.97 -29.84
C ASP A 39 -8.15 2.79 -28.89
N PRO A 40 -9.06 1.88 -29.26
CA PRO A 40 -9.45 0.74 -28.42
C PRO A 40 -8.30 -0.23 -28.15
N VAL A 41 -7.31 -0.34 -29.05
CA VAL A 41 -6.12 -1.18 -28.85
C VAL A 41 -5.21 -0.57 -27.79
N LYS A 42 -4.97 0.74 -27.88
CA LYS A 42 -4.19 1.49 -26.86
C LYS A 42 -4.87 1.44 -25.49
N LEU A 43 -6.20 1.53 -25.44
CA LEU A 43 -6.99 1.40 -24.21
C LEU A 43 -6.91 -0.02 -23.61
N ALA A 44 -6.97 -1.06 -24.45
CA ALA A 44 -6.81 -2.44 -23.99
C ALA A 44 -5.40 -2.69 -23.45
N LEU A 45 -4.37 -2.19 -24.13
CA LEU A 45 -2.98 -2.32 -23.68
C LEU A 45 -2.70 -1.55 -22.39
N SER A 46 -3.33 -0.39 -22.17
CA SER A 46 -3.20 0.37 -20.93
C SER A 46 -3.96 -0.27 -19.74
N SER A 47 -4.88 -1.20 -19.99
CA SER A 47 -5.64 -1.90 -18.95
C SER A 47 -4.87 -3.06 -18.28
N GLY A 48 -3.84 -3.61 -18.95
CA GLY A 48 -3.06 -4.75 -18.45
C GLY A 48 -2.43 -4.53 -17.07
N PRO A 49 -1.72 -3.40 -16.84
CA PRO A 49 -1.18 -3.05 -15.53
C PRO A 49 -2.24 -2.97 -14.42
N PHE A 50 -3.42 -2.39 -14.68
CA PHE A 50 -4.51 -2.32 -13.69
C PHE A 50 -4.98 -3.71 -13.26
N LEU A 51 -5.11 -4.64 -14.23
CA LEU A 51 -5.48 -6.02 -13.95
C LEU A 51 -4.41 -6.73 -13.11
N LEU A 52 -3.12 -6.54 -13.44
CA LEU A 52 -2.01 -7.12 -12.68
C LEU A 52 -1.96 -6.58 -11.25
N VAL A 53 -2.03 -5.26 -11.07
CA VAL A 53 -2.05 -4.62 -9.75
C VAL A 53 -3.23 -5.11 -8.92
N SER A 54 -4.41 -5.17 -9.53
CA SER A 54 -5.62 -5.70 -8.88
C SER A 54 -5.44 -7.16 -8.47
N PHE A 55 -4.88 -7.98 -9.36
CA PHE A 55 -4.64 -9.41 -9.10
C PHE A 55 -3.70 -9.62 -7.92
N LEU A 56 -2.55 -8.92 -7.89
CA LEU A 56 -1.56 -9.04 -6.83
C LEU A 56 -2.14 -8.65 -5.46
N ASN A 57 -2.87 -7.53 -5.40
CA ASN A 57 -3.53 -7.09 -4.18
C ASN A 57 -4.63 -8.07 -3.74
N VAL A 58 -5.48 -8.51 -4.66
CA VAL A 58 -6.54 -9.48 -4.36
C VAL A 58 -5.97 -10.81 -3.90
N LEU A 59 -4.82 -11.26 -4.42
CA LEU A 59 -4.17 -12.48 -3.97
C LEU A 59 -3.77 -12.39 -2.48
N VAL A 60 -3.14 -11.28 -2.09
CA VAL A 60 -2.75 -11.01 -0.70
C VAL A 60 -3.99 -10.95 0.20
N PHE A 61 -5.03 -10.23 -0.21
CA PHE A 61 -6.24 -10.09 0.59
C PHE A 61 -7.09 -11.36 0.61
N ALA A 62 -7.09 -12.17 -0.43
CA ALA A 62 -7.69 -13.50 -0.39
C ALA A 62 -6.98 -14.37 0.66
N TRP A 63 -5.65 -14.34 0.73
CA TRP A 63 -4.91 -15.04 1.79
C TRP A 63 -5.30 -14.53 3.18
N PHE A 64 -5.39 -13.21 3.36
CA PHE A 64 -5.90 -12.62 4.61
C PHE A 64 -7.31 -13.09 4.96
N VAL A 65 -8.24 -13.09 4.00
CA VAL A 65 -9.62 -13.55 4.21
C VAL A 65 -9.69 -15.03 4.59
N ASN A 66 -8.77 -15.87 4.10
CA ASN A 66 -8.70 -17.29 4.50
C ASN A 66 -8.17 -17.48 5.93
N ARG A 67 -7.41 -16.52 6.48
CA ARG A 67 -6.71 -16.66 7.77
C ARG A 67 -7.26 -15.80 8.90
N THR A 68 -8.01 -14.76 8.58
CA THR A 68 -8.63 -13.90 9.58
C THR A 68 -9.68 -14.65 10.38
N HIS A 69 -10.06 -14.15 11.55
CA HIS A 69 -11.22 -14.64 12.31
C HIS A 69 -12.46 -13.76 12.09
N LEU A 70 -12.29 -12.60 11.46
CA LEU A 70 -13.32 -11.61 11.22
C LEU A 70 -14.34 -12.09 10.17
N THR A 71 -15.59 -11.66 10.33
CA THR A 71 -16.69 -11.97 9.40
C THR A 71 -17.61 -10.76 9.21
N GLY A 72 -18.46 -10.81 8.18
CA GLY A 72 -19.48 -9.79 7.92
C GLY A 72 -18.89 -8.39 7.77
N PHE A 73 -19.54 -7.42 8.42
CA PHE A 73 -19.15 -6.01 8.35
C PHE A 73 -17.75 -5.75 8.90
N SER A 74 -17.36 -6.41 10.00
CA SER A 74 -16.02 -6.25 10.59
C SER A 74 -14.90 -6.64 9.63
N LEU A 75 -15.12 -7.67 8.80
CA LEU A 75 -14.19 -8.08 7.76
C LEU A 75 -14.16 -7.08 6.61
N ALA A 76 -15.33 -6.66 6.12
CA ALA A 76 -15.41 -5.68 5.03
C ALA A 76 -14.66 -4.40 5.42
N PHE A 77 -14.96 -3.84 6.60
CA PHE A 77 -14.27 -2.66 7.10
C PHE A 77 -12.75 -2.87 7.20
N ARG A 78 -12.29 -4.03 7.72
CA ARG A 78 -10.86 -4.32 7.85
C ARG A 78 -10.17 -4.41 6.49
N VAL A 79 -10.79 -5.09 5.52
CA VAL A 79 -10.25 -5.20 4.16
C VAL A 79 -10.18 -3.83 3.49
N PHE A 80 -11.25 -3.04 3.57
CA PHE A 80 -11.27 -1.66 3.07
C PHE A 80 -10.16 -0.84 3.71
N PHE A 81 -10.11 -0.77 5.04
CA PHE A 81 -9.14 0.02 5.78
C PHE A 81 -7.69 -0.35 5.43
N LEU A 82 -7.39 -1.64 5.34
CA LEU A 82 -6.03 -2.09 5.00
C LEU A 82 -5.70 -1.82 3.54
N LEU A 83 -6.58 -2.17 2.60
CA LEU A 83 -6.28 -2.02 1.17
C LEU A 83 -6.28 -0.55 0.75
N PHE A 84 -7.32 0.21 1.08
CA PHE A 84 -7.39 1.66 0.82
C PHE A 84 -6.29 2.40 1.57
N GLY A 85 -6.09 2.07 2.85
CA GLY A 85 -5.08 2.67 3.70
C GLY A 85 -3.70 2.60 3.06
N VAL A 86 -3.25 1.40 2.71
CA VAL A 86 -1.93 1.18 2.13
C VAL A 86 -1.80 1.75 0.71
N MET A 87 -2.76 1.44 -0.16
CA MET A 87 -2.62 1.64 -1.60
C MET A 87 -2.93 3.06 -2.07
N PHE A 88 -3.82 3.77 -1.37
CA PHE A 88 -4.28 5.09 -1.81
C PHE A 88 -4.03 6.15 -0.75
N PHE A 89 -4.44 5.92 0.49
CA PHE A 89 -4.31 6.93 1.54
C PHE A 89 -2.83 7.23 1.84
N MET A 90 -2.03 6.21 2.13
CA MET A 90 -0.61 6.41 2.47
C MET A 90 0.20 7.02 1.33
N THR A 91 -0.16 6.78 0.06
CA THR A 91 0.53 7.38 -1.10
C THR A 91 0.10 8.83 -1.31
N GLN A 92 -1.20 9.13 -1.22
CA GLN A 92 -1.69 10.49 -1.44
C GLN A 92 -1.19 11.47 -0.37
N ILE A 93 -1.11 11.06 0.90
CA ILE A 93 -0.57 11.96 1.94
C ILE A 93 0.92 12.30 1.72
N GLU A 94 1.69 11.41 1.07
CA GLU A 94 3.07 11.69 0.73
C GLU A 94 3.16 12.73 -0.38
N ILE A 95 2.31 12.62 -1.40
CA ILE A 95 2.24 13.60 -2.50
C ILE A 95 1.85 14.99 -1.98
N ILE A 96 0.92 15.07 -1.02
CA ILE A 96 0.42 16.36 -0.49
C ILE A 96 1.44 17.01 0.45
N LEU A 97 2.12 16.21 1.30
CA LEU A 97 2.92 16.73 2.42
C LEU A 97 4.42 16.73 2.19
N VAL A 98 4.91 15.98 1.20
CA VAL A 98 6.28 16.08 0.73
C VAL A 98 6.27 16.99 -0.48
N GLU A 99 7.02 18.08 -0.43
CA GLU A 99 7.35 18.88 -1.60
C GLU A 99 8.14 17.99 -2.57
N LEU A 100 7.41 17.26 -3.42
CA LEU A 100 8.01 16.57 -4.54
C LEU A 100 8.42 17.64 -5.57
N PRO A 101 9.49 17.42 -6.34
CA PRO A 101 9.82 18.26 -7.51
C PRO A 101 8.70 18.29 -8.57
N ILE A 102 7.66 17.49 -8.36
CA ILE A 102 6.52 17.31 -9.25
C ILE A 102 5.31 18.00 -8.63
N GLU A 103 4.82 19.05 -9.29
CA GLU A 103 3.53 19.66 -8.97
C GLU A 103 2.40 18.77 -9.52
N ILE A 104 1.94 17.81 -8.72
CA ILE A 104 0.75 17.02 -9.05
C ILE A 104 -0.49 17.82 -8.61
N PRO A 105 -1.44 18.12 -9.53
CA PRO A 105 -2.66 18.84 -9.17
C PRO A 105 -3.46 18.13 -8.09
N LEU A 106 -4.00 18.89 -7.12
CA LEU A 106 -4.74 18.33 -5.99
C LEU A 106 -6.01 17.59 -6.44
N GLU A 107 -6.58 18.00 -7.58
CA GLU A 107 -7.70 17.35 -8.23
C GLU A 107 -7.35 15.93 -8.65
N VAL A 108 -6.15 15.72 -9.25
CA VAL A 108 -5.67 14.39 -9.67
C VAL A 108 -5.45 13.49 -8.45
N VAL A 109 -4.89 14.04 -7.36
CA VAL A 109 -4.75 13.35 -6.07
C VAL A 109 -6.13 12.94 -5.53
N GLY A 110 -7.11 13.85 -5.58
CA GLY A 110 -8.49 13.62 -5.16
C GLY A 110 -9.19 12.52 -5.98
N VAL A 111 -9.07 12.56 -7.31
CA VAL A 111 -9.60 11.52 -8.21
C VAL A 111 -8.98 10.16 -7.91
N THR A 112 -7.65 10.12 -7.74
CA THR A 112 -6.93 8.88 -7.44
C THR A 112 -7.40 8.29 -6.12
N ALA A 113 -7.57 9.11 -5.08
CA ALA A 113 -8.12 8.67 -3.80
C ALA A 113 -9.58 8.20 -3.92
N ALA A 114 -10.44 8.94 -4.61
CA ALA A 114 -11.88 8.62 -4.74
C ALA A 114 -12.11 7.34 -5.54
N SER A 115 -11.45 7.20 -6.70
CA SER A 115 -11.53 5.99 -7.53
C SER A 115 -10.99 4.76 -6.80
N GLY A 116 -9.88 4.92 -6.08
CA GLY A 116 -9.33 3.89 -5.20
C GLY A 116 -10.26 3.49 -4.07
N ALA A 117 -10.93 4.45 -3.43
CA ALA A 117 -11.92 4.17 -2.38
C ALA A 117 -13.07 3.30 -2.91
N LEU A 118 -13.61 3.62 -4.10
CA LEU A 118 -14.66 2.81 -4.72
C LEU A 118 -14.18 1.39 -5.06
N ALA A 119 -13.00 1.27 -5.67
CA ALA A 119 -12.44 -0.03 -6.05
C ALA A 119 -12.21 -0.94 -4.83
N THR A 120 -11.60 -0.39 -3.78
CA THR A 120 -11.31 -1.13 -2.54
C THR A 120 -12.56 -1.44 -1.73
N LEU A 121 -13.59 -0.57 -1.77
CA LEU A 121 -14.90 -0.85 -1.18
C LEU A 121 -15.59 -2.03 -1.89
N GLY A 122 -15.52 -2.11 -3.22
CA GLY A 122 -16.01 -3.25 -3.99
C GLY A 122 -15.36 -4.56 -3.54
N VAL A 123 -14.03 -4.58 -3.43
CA VAL A 123 -13.28 -5.74 -2.93
C VAL A 123 -13.68 -6.09 -1.50
N ALA A 124 -13.83 -5.10 -0.62
CA ALA A 124 -14.21 -5.31 0.78
C ALA A 124 -15.58 -6.00 0.94
N ILE A 125 -16.58 -5.57 0.17
CA ILE A 125 -17.92 -6.17 0.17
C ILE A 125 -17.86 -7.62 -0.34
N MET A 126 -17.10 -7.85 -1.42
CA MET A 126 -16.92 -9.18 -2.00
C MET A 126 -16.14 -10.10 -1.06
N ALA A 127 -15.14 -9.60 -0.34
CA ALA A 127 -14.36 -10.33 0.65
C ALA A 127 -15.23 -10.83 1.81
N ALA A 128 -16.16 -10.01 2.31
CA ALA A 128 -17.13 -10.44 3.31
C ALA A 128 -18.06 -11.55 2.78
N SER A 129 -18.46 -11.46 1.52
CA SER A 129 -19.27 -12.49 0.85
C SER A 129 -18.49 -13.78 0.62
N TYR A 130 -17.23 -13.68 0.21
CA TYR A 130 -16.29 -14.79 0.05
C TYR A 130 -16.11 -15.54 1.37
N ARG A 131 -15.91 -14.82 2.47
CA ARG A 131 -15.71 -15.42 3.78
C ARG A 131 -16.89 -16.29 4.24
N ARG A 132 -18.12 -15.93 3.90
CA ARG A 132 -19.32 -16.73 4.20
C ARG A 132 -19.34 -18.10 3.49
N LYS A 133 -18.53 -18.29 2.45
CA LYS A 133 -18.39 -19.55 1.71
C LYS A 133 -17.25 -20.42 2.22
N LEU A 134 -16.46 -19.91 3.17
CA LEU A 134 -15.41 -20.67 3.83
C LEU A 134 -15.96 -21.33 5.10
N ASN A 135 -15.24 -22.34 5.58
CA ASN A 135 -15.58 -22.96 6.86
C ASN A 135 -15.55 -21.92 7.99
N PRO A 136 -16.39 -22.09 9.03
CA PRO A 136 -16.35 -21.24 10.20
C PRO A 136 -14.92 -21.15 10.75
N PRO A 137 -14.46 -19.95 11.16
CA PRO A 137 -13.18 -19.84 11.83
C PRO A 137 -13.15 -20.74 13.07
N ALA A 138 -12.01 -21.38 13.32
CA ALA A 138 -11.72 -21.95 14.63
C ALA A 138 -11.89 -20.87 15.72
N SER A 139 -12.29 -21.30 16.91
CA SER A 139 -12.52 -20.39 18.05
C SER A 139 -11.26 -19.60 18.37
N TRP A 140 -11.45 -18.30 18.62
CA TRP A 140 -10.37 -17.34 18.80
C TRP A 140 -9.82 -17.40 20.24
N GLY A 141 -8.61 -17.96 20.40
CA GLY A 141 -7.95 -18.10 21.72
C GLY A 141 -6.74 -17.17 21.94
N MET A 142 -6.33 -16.38 20.95
CA MET A 142 -5.10 -15.57 21.01
C MET A 142 -5.39 -14.07 20.94
N TRP A 143 -4.89 -13.28 21.89
CA TRP A 143 -5.12 -11.84 21.97
C TRP A 143 -3.82 -11.04 21.87
N VAL A 144 -3.91 -9.86 21.26
CA VAL A 144 -2.89 -8.80 21.29
C VAL A 144 -3.32 -7.72 22.30
N ASP A 145 -2.59 -7.63 23.42
CA ASP A 145 -2.84 -6.67 24.50
C ASP A 145 -2.73 -5.21 24.01
N PRO A 146 -3.80 -4.39 24.12
CA PRO A 146 -3.78 -2.98 23.72
C PRO A 146 -2.91 -2.08 24.61
N SER A 147 -2.80 -2.40 25.90
CA SER A 147 -2.31 -1.48 26.94
C SER A 147 -0.80 -1.18 26.87
N ARG A 148 -0.03 -2.06 26.20
CA ARG A 148 1.42 -1.91 26.00
C ARG A 148 1.81 -1.54 24.56
N ASN A 149 0.87 -1.05 23.76
CA ASN A 149 1.11 -0.85 22.32
C ASN A 149 1.63 0.54 21.98
N VAL A 150 1.40 1.57 22.80
CA VAL A 150 1.83 2.95 22.48
C VAL A 150 3.36 3.04 22.33
N THR A 151 4.13 2.55 23.29
CA THR A 151 5.60 2.54 23.20
C THR A 151 6.10 1.75 21.99
N LYS A 152 5.46 0.61 21.69
CA LYS A 152 5.80 -0.20 20.51
C LYS A 152 5.53 0.57 19.21
N LEU A 153 4.41 1.28 19.12
CA LEU A 153 4.08 2.12 17.97
C LEU A 153 5.09 3.25 17.80
N LEU A 154 5.50 3.91 18.89
CA LEU A 154 6.53 4.97 18.86
C LEU A 154 7.89 4.42 18.40
N ILE A 155 8.31 3.25 18.89
CA ILE A 155 9.54 2.60 18.44
C ILE A 155 9.44 2.25 16.95
N LEU A 156 8.33 1.66 16.52
CA LEU A 156 8.11 1.32 15.11
C LEU A 156 8.08 2.57 14.22
N ALA A 157 7.56 3.71 14.69
CA ALA A 157 7.60 4.96 13.95
C ALA A 157 9.04 5.45 13.69
N ALA A 158 9.89 5.41 14.72
CA ALA A 158 11.31 5.73 14.57
C ALA A 158 12.03 4.74 13.63
N VAL A 159 11.73 3.44 13.76
CA VAL A 159 12.26 2.40 12.86
C VAL A 159 11.82 2.65 11.42
N TYR A 160 10.57 3.04 11.18
CA TYR A 160 10.08 3.36 9.84
C TYR A 160 10.86 4.51 9.21
N MET A 161 11.10 5.60 9.95
CA MET A 161 11.93 6.72 9.50
C MET A 161 13.36 6.26 9.15
N VAL A 162 13.98 5.41 9.97
CA VAL A 162 15.31 4.86 9.66
C VAL A 162 15.28 4.02 8.40
N LEU A 163 14.29 3.15 8.24
CA LEU A 163 14.13 2.34 7.03
C LEU A 163 13.89 3.21 5.78
N TYR A 164 13.15 4.32 5.92
CA TYR A 164 12.94 5.28 4.83
C TYR A 164 14.28 5.80 4.29
N PHE A 165 15.15 6.31 5.15
CA PHE A 165 16.43 6.85 4.71
C PHE A 165 17.43 5.77 4.26
N VAL A 166 17.54 4.68 5.00
CA VAL A 166 18.52 3.63 4.69
C VAL A 166 18.14 2.88 3.43
N VAL A 167 16.89 2.40 3.32
CA VAL A 167 16.46 1.67 2.12
C VAL A 167 16.37 2.61 0.93
N GLY A 168 15.80 3.81 1.11
CA GLY A 168 15.77 4.85 0.07
C GLY A 168 17.15 5.12 -0.55
N TYR A 169 18.15 5.30 0.31
CA TYR A 169 19.53 5.52 -0.12
C TYR A 169 20.12 4.31 -0.85
N TYR A 170 20.00 3.09 -0.30
CA TYR A 170 20.66 1.91 -0.87
C TYR A 170 19.88 1.23 -2.00
N THR A 171 18.66 1.67 -2.34
CA THR A 171 17.89 1.14 -3.47
C THR A 171 17.60 2.20 -4.52
N ALA A 172 16.76 3.19 -4.21
CA ALA A 172 16.29 4.15 -5.20
C ALA A 172 17.38 5.15 -5.56
N TRP A 173 18.09 5.68 -4.55
CA TRP A 173 19.16 6.66 -4.74
C TRP A 173 20.39 6.10 -5.46
N GLN A 174 20.47 4.78 -5.68
CA GLN A 174 21.54 4.17 -6.47
C GLN A 174 21.32 4.34 -7.98
N VAL A 175 20.08 4.61 -8.42
CA VAL A 175 19.73 4.83 -9.83
C VAL A 175 20.11 6.26 -10.25
N PRO A 176 20.96 6.47 -11.28
CA PRO A 176 21.36 7.81 -11.72
C PRO A 176 20.19 8.71 -12.12
N GLU A 177 19.21 8.17 -12.85
CA GLU A 177 18.02 8.87 -13.32
C GLU A 177 17.15 9.32 -12.14
N PHE A 178 17.13 8.55 -11.06
CA PHE A 178 16.43 8.91 -9.83
C PHE A 178 17.08 10.13 -9.17
N ARG A 179 18.42 10.15 -9.07
CA ARG A 179 19.14 11.29 -8.48
C ARG A 179 18.99 12.54 -9.34
N GLU A 180 19.10 12.42 -10.66
CA GLU A 180 18.89 13.53 -11.57
C GLU A 180 17.48 14.11 -11.40
N PHE A 181 16.47 13.25 -11.28
CA PHE A 181 15.08 13.66 -11.10
C PHE A 181 14.84 14.44 -9.80
N TYR A 182 15.45 14.03 -8.70
CA TYR A 182 15.21 14.63 -7.38
C TYR A 182 16.22 15.72 -6.97
N SER A 183 17.41 15.74 -7.55
CA SER A 183 18.50 16.65 -7.15
C SER A 183 19.11 17.46 -8.30
N GLY A 184 18.75 17.17 -9.55
CA GLY A 184 19.38 17.78 -10.73
C GLY A 184 20.85 17.40 -10.90
N SER A 185 21.30 16.31 -10.27
CA SER A 185 22.63 15.76 -10.42
C SER A 185 22.60 14.24 -10.40
N THR A 186 23.50 13.63 -11.18
CA THR A 186 23.76 12.18 -11.16
C THR A 186 24.82 11.79 -10.13
N ASP A 187 25.44 12.73 -9.42
CA ASP A 187 26.48 12.45 -8.45
C ASP A 187 25.94 11.68 -7.24
N ILE A 188 26.71 10.70 -6.77
CA ILE A 188 26.40 9.98 -5.54
C ILE A 188 27.20 10.54 -4.37
N ILE A 189 26.47 11.10 -3.40
CA ILE A 189 27.05 11.60 -2.15
C ILE A 189 26.98 10.47 -1.11
N PRO A 190 28.05 10.22 -0.32
CA PRO A 190 27.99 9.24 0.76
C PRO A 190 26.83 9.49 1.74
N ILE A 191 26.29 8.42 2.33
CA ILE A 191 25.07 8.47 3.16
C ILE A 191 25.16 9.46 4.34
N GLY A 192 26.33 9.63 4.95
CA GLY A 192 26.52 10.54 6.08
C GLY A 192 26.26 12.00 5.70
N PRO A 193 27.04 12.57 4.76
CA PRO A 193 26.77 13.90 4.22
C PRO A 193 25.36 14.05 3.61
N HIS A 194 24.84 13.01 2.95
CA HIS A 194 23.48 13.03 2.40
C HIS A 194 22.41 13.23 3.48
N ILE A 195 22.46 12.46 4.58
CA ILE A 195 21.54 12.62 5.72
C ILE A 195 21.75 13.99 6.38
N GLN A 196 22.99 14.43 6.55
CA GLN A 196 23.29 15.74 7.12
C GLN A 196 22.67 16.88 6.30
N GLU A 197 22.70 16.78 4.98
CA GLU A 197 22.09 17.76 4.08
C GLU A 197 20.57 17.77 4.21
N VAL A 198 19.93 16.59 4.21
CA VAL A 198 18.48 16.49 4.44
C VAL A 198 18.08 17.11 5.78
N LEU A 199 18.83 16.86 6.85
CA LEU A 199 18.52 17.43 8.17
C LEU A 199 18.66 18.96 8.21
N ARG A 200 19.55 19.53 7.39
CA ARG A 200 19.77 20.98 7.31
C ARG A 200 18.77 21.67 6.40
N GLN A 201 18.47 21.08 5.25
CA GLN A 201 17.63 21.68 4.21
C GLN A 201 16.15 21.36 4.40
N ASN A 202 15.82 20.16 4.92
CA ASN A 202 14.45 19.67 5.00
C ASN A 202 14.21 18.83 6.26
N ILE A 203 14.23 19.47 7.43
CA ILE A 203 13.92 18.81 8.71
C ILE A 203 12.47 18.33 8.79
N ALA A 204 11.57 18.90 8.00
CA ALA A 204 10.17 18.50 7.93
C ALA A 204 10.03 17.05 7.42
N LEU A 205 10.91 16.61 6.51
CA LEU A 205 10.86 15.27 5.95
C LEU A 205 11.05 14.16 7.01
N PRO A 206 12.12 14.13 7.84
CA PRO A 206 12.23 13.17 8.93
C PRO A 206 11.03 13.18 9.90
N VAL A 207 10.54 14.36 10.28
CA VAL A 207 9.38 14.50 11.18
C VAL A 207 8.13 13.89 10.54
N PHE A 208 7.90 14.16 9.26
CA PHE A 208 6.82 13.57 8.50
C PHE A 208 6.94 12.04 8.44
N GLN A 209 8.15 11.50 8.24
CA GLN A 209 8.35 10.04 8.23
C GLN A 209 8.08 9.39 9.59
N ILE A 210 8.26 10.09 10.71
CA ILE A 210 7.85 9.58 12.04
C ILE A 210 6.31 9.48 12.11
N VAL A 211 5.60 10.55 11.72
CA VAL A 211 4.12 10.56 11.70
C VAL A 211 3.59 9.46 10.79
N ARG A 212 4.18 9.34 9.60
CA ARG A 212 3.83 8.31 8.61
C ARG A 212 4.15 6.91 9.13
N GLY A 213 5.26 6.75 9.86
CA GLY A 213 5.63 5.53 10.55
C GLY A 213 4.60 5.08 11.60
N LEU A 214 4.00 6.02 12.35
CA LEU A 214 2.89 5.71 13.26
C LEU A 214 1.66 5.20 12.51
N MET A 215 1.32 5.82 11.38
CA MET A 215 0.19 5.38 10.54
C MET A 215 0.43 3.98 9.97
N TRP A 216 1.60 3.73 9.39
CA TRP A 216 2.00 2.40 8.91
C TRP A 216 1.97 1.34 10.03
N ALA A 217 2.50 1.66 11.21
CA ALA A 217 2.48 0.77 12.35
C ALA A 217 1.04 0.47 12.82
N GLY A 218 0.16 1.47 12.80
CA GLY A 218 -1.27 1.30 13.11
C GLY A 218 -2.01 0.42 12.10
N ILE A 219 -1.75 0.60 10.80
CA ILE A 219 -2.29 -0.24 9.72
C ILE A 219 -1.79 -1.68 9.89
N GLY A 220 -0.49 -1.88 10.08
CA GLY A 220 0.08 -3.21 10.28
C GLY A 220 -0.44 -3.89 11.57
N TYR A 221 -0.61 -3.12 12.66
CA TYR A 221 -1.24 -3.60 13.89
C TYR A 221 -2.67 -4.08 13.64
N SER A 222 -3.46 -3.30 12.89
CA SER A 222 -4.82 -3.66 12.46
C SER A 222 -4.86 -4.98 11.69
N ALA A 223 -3.87 -5.23 10.82
CA ALA A 223 -3.72 -6.50 10.11
C ALA A 223 -3.38 -7.66 11.05
N VAL A 224 -2.42 -7.46 11.97
CA VAL A 224 -2.01 -8.47 12.97
C VAL A 224 -3.18 -8.91 13.84
N VAL A 225 -3.98 -7.96 14.33
CA VAL A 225 -5.16 -8.26 15.17
C VAL A 225 -6.17 -9.11 14.39
N GLY A 226 -6.35 -8.88 13.09
CA GLY A 226 -7.22 -9.70 12.24
C GLY A 226 -6.75 -11.15 12.10
N LEU A 227 -5.45 -11.41 12.18
CA LEU A 227 -4.81 -12.71 11.91
C LEU A 227 -4.70 -13.62 13.14
N GLY A 228 -5.78 -13.69 13.92
CA GLY A 228 -5.89 -14.54 15.10
C GLY A 228 -5.71 -16.04 14.83
N ASN A 229 -6.05 -16.53 13.63
CA ASN A 229 -5.98 -17.97 13.29
C ASN A 229 -4.77 -18.32 12.39
N ALA A 230 -3.92 -17.35 12.06
CA ALA A 230 -2.74 -17.57 11.23
C ALA A 230 -1.60 -18.18 12.05
N LYS A 231 -0.81 -19.07 11.42
CA LYS A 231 0.48 -19.50 11.98
C LYS A 231 1.42 -18.30 12.09
N ALA A 232 2.42 -18.37 12.98
CA ALA A 232 3.35 -17.27 13.21
C ALA A 232 4.07 -16.81 11.92
N TRP A 233 4.58 -17.75 11.13
CA TRP A 233 5.24 -17.44 9.86
C TRP A 233 4.29 -16.82 8.82
N GLU A 234 3.05 -17.33 8.73
CA GLU A 234 2.05 -16.78 7.81
C GLU A 234 1.74 -15.33 8.17
N ARG A 235 1.64 -15.03 9.47
CA ARG A 235 1.42 -13.67 9.95
C ARG A 235 2.56 -12.73 9.56
N PHE A 236 3.82 -13.14 9.70
CA PHE A 236 4.96 -12.32 9.32
C PHE A 236 4.94 -12.00 7.82
N ILE A 237 4.81 -13.02 6.98
CA ILE A 237 4.80 -12.85 5.52
C ILE A 237 3.60 -12.02 5.10
N LEU A 238 2.40 -12.34 5.59
CA LEU A 238 1.17 -11.71 5.14
C LEU A 238 1.07 -10.24 5.56
N VAL A 239 1.52 -9.87 6.76
CA VAL A 239 1.56 -8.46 7.17
C VAL A 239 2.61 -7.70 6.35
N GLY A 240 3.77 -8.31 6.08
CA GLY A 240 4.75 -7.77 5.14
C GLY A 240 4.14 -7.48 3.77
N LEU A 241 3.47 -8.47 3.18
CA LEU A 241 2.81 -8.33 1.87
C LEU A 241 1.67 -7.30 1.87
N ILE A 242 0.85 -7.26 2.93
CA ILE A 242 -0.24 -6.28 3.04
C ILE A 242 0.31 -4.86 3.01
N LEU A 243 1.41 -4.59 3.72
CA LEU A 243 1.99 -3.23 3.75
C LEU A 243 2.81 -2.90 2.51
N SER A 244 3.30 -3.88 1.75
CA SER A 244 4.21 -3.64 0.64
C SER A 244 3.57 -3.68 -0.75
N VAL A 245 2.69 -4.66 -1.01
CA VAL A 245 2.14 -4.90 -2.35
C VAL A 245 1.25 -3.74 -2.78
N GLY A 246 0.36 -3.28 -1.91
CA GLY A 246 -0.57 -2.18 -2.21
C GLY A 246 0.12 -0.86 -2.53
N VAL A 247 1.26 -0.56 -1.90
CA VAL A 247 1.96 0.71 -2.11
C VAL A 247 2.97 0.65 -3.27
N ALA A 248 3.60 -0.50 -3.52
CA ALA A 248 4.59 -0.64 -4.58
C ALA A 248 3.96 -0.88 -5.96
N THR A 249 2.97 -1.79 -6.04
CA THR A 249 2.44 -2.24 -7.34
C THR A 249 1.75 -1.17 -8.19
N PRO A 250 1.11 -0.11 -7.66
CA PRO A 250 0.60 0.99 -8.48
C PRO A 250 1.66 1.63 -9.38
N LEU A 251 2.95 1.57 -9.02
CA LEU A 251 4.05 2.10 -9.83
C LEU A 251 4.27 1.32 -11.13
N LEU A 252 3.68 0.13 -11.28
CA LEU A 252 3.66 -0.60 -12.56
C LEU A 252 2.78 0.11 -13.60
N ILE A 253 1.83 0.94 -13.16
CA ILE A 253 0.98 1.74 -14.04
C ILE A 253 1.77 2.97 -14.47
N SER A 254 1.89 3.17 -15.78
CA SER A 254 2.53 4.36 -16.35
C SER A 254 1.73 5.61 -16.00
N ASN A 255 2.43 6.69 -15.68
CA ASN A 255 1.85 8.01 -15.50
C ASN A 255 2.81 9.07 -16.06
N GLU A 256 2.29 10.28 -16.29
CA GLU A 256 3.06 11.40 -16.85
C GLU A 256 3.99 12.08 -15.84
N PHE A 257 3.73 11.87 -14.55
CA PHE A 257 4.43 12.53 -13.45
C PHE A 257 5.80 11.92 -13.15
N MET A 258 6.01 10.64 -13.48
CA MET A 258 7.21 9.90 -13.08
C MET A 258 7.75 9.00 -14.19
N PRO A 259 9.00 9.22 -14.65
CA PRO A 259 9.67 8.38 -15.64
C PRO A 259 9.74 6.90 -15.24
N ALA A 260 9.91 6.01 -16.21
CA ALA A 260 9.89 4.56 -15.98
C ALA A 260 11.01 4.10 -15.03
N GLU A 261 12.19 4.68 -15.16
CA GLU A 261 13.39 4.41 -14.36
C GLU A 261 13.18 4.81 -12.91
N VAL A 262 12.59 5.99 -12.69
CA VAL A 262 12.26 6.52 -11.35
C VAL A 262 11.17 5.67 -10.69
N ARG A 263 10.11 5.32 -11.43
CA ARG A 263 9.07 4.38 -10.96
C ARG A 263 9.65 3.01 -10.60
N GLY A 264 10.58 2.50 -11.40
CA GLY A 264 11.28 1.24 -11.13
C GLY A 264 12.09 1.29 -9.84
N GLY A 265 12.87 2.37 -9.65
CA GLY A 265 13.62 2.61 -8.41
C GLY A 265 12.72 2.61 -7.17
N HIS A 266 11.63 3.39 -7.21
CA HIS A 266 10.65 3.41 -6.13
C HIS A 266 9.92 2.08 -5.95
N PHE A 267 9.61 1.33 -7.01
CA PHE A 267 8.91 0.06 -6.91
C PHE A 267 9.67 -0.90 -5.99
N PHE A 268 10.98 -1.09 -6.23
CA PHE A 268 11.80 -1.97 -5.40
C PHE A 268 12.02 -1.42 -4.00
N GLU A 269 12.23 -0.10 -3.88
CA GLU A 269 12.37 0.59 -2.60
C GLU A 269 11.14 0.38 -1.70
N LEU A 270 9.95 0.74 -2.22
CA LEU A 270 8.69 0.67 -1.49
C LEU A 270 8.31 -0.78 -1.17
N LEU A 271 8.56 -1.72 -2.10
CA LEU A 271 8.28 -3.13 -1.86
C LEU A 271 9.14 -3.66 -0.71
N LEU A 272 10.47 -3.44 -0.77
CA LEU A 272 11.42 -3.96 0.23
C LEU A 272 11.22 -3.31 1.60
N LYS A 273 11.20 -1.97 1.64
CA LYS A 273 11.05 -1.17 2.87
C LYS A 273 9.80 -1.57 3.64
N ASN A 274 8.65 -1.55 2.96
CA ASN A 274 7.37 -1.81 3.63
C ASN A 274 7.17 -3.29 3.96
N PHE A 275 7.77 -4.21 3.19
CA PHE A 275 7.73 -5.64 3.52
C PHE A 275 8.50 -5.92 4.81
N ILE A 276 9.74 -5.43 4.91
CA ILE A 276 10.56 -5.54 6.13
C ILE A 276 9.83 -4.90 7.31
N PHE A 277 9.27 -3.71 7.10
CA PHE A 277 8.51 -3.02 8.15
C PHE A 277 7.30 -3.84 8.62
N GLY A 278 6.50 -4.40 7.72
CA GLY A 278 5.36 -5.24 8.09
C GLY A 278 5.76 -6.50 8.87
N VAL A 279 6.91 -7.11 8.53
CA VAL A 279 7.48 -8.21 9.32
C VAL A 279 7.83 -7.75 10.74
N LEU A 280 8.48 -6.59 10.89
CA LEU A 280 8.80 -6.00 12.21
C LEU A 280 7.53 -5.70 13.02
N VAL A 281 6.49 -5.12 12.40
CA VAL A 281 5.21 -4.88 13.07
C VAL A 281 4.62 -6.19 13.61
N ALA A 282 4.59 -7.25 12.79
CA ALA A 282 4.09 -8.55 13.22
C ALA A 282 4.96 -9.21 14.33
N LEU A 283 6.27 -8.92 14.37
CA LEU A 283 7.16 -9.34 15.46
C LEU A 283 6.86 -8.60 16.78
N PHE A 284 6.60 -7.29 16.72
CA PHE A 284 6.30 -6.47 17.90
C PHE A 284 4.95 -6.81 18.53
N PHE A 285 3.97 -7.20 17.71
CA PHE A 285 2.59 -7.47 18.13
C PHE A 285 2.22 -8.95 18.13
N ARG A 286 3.17 -9.84 18.47
CA ARG A 286 2.92 -11.28 18.60
C ARG A 286 1.72 -11.57 19.54
N PRO A 287 0.66 -12.24 19.05
CA PRO A 287 -0.47 -12.65 19.89
C PRO A 287 -0.03 -13.64 20.96
N ARG A 288 -0.68 -13.59 22.12
CA ARG A 288 -0.48 -14.51 23.25
C ARG A 288 -1.78 -15.24 23.57
N SER A 289 -1.71 -16.44 24.14
CA SER A 289 -2.89 -17.12 24.65
C SER A 289 -3.58 -16.25 25.69
N ARG A 290 -4.91 -16.17 25.64
CA ARG A 290 -5.68 -15.67 26.78
C ARG A 290 -5.47 -16.64 27.93
N GLY A 291 -4.80 -16.18 28.99
CA GLY A 291 -4.72 -16.90 30.26
C GLY A 291 -6.07 -16.94 30.95
#